data_AF-A0A6J4MVN2-F1
#
_entry.id   AF-A0A6J4MVN2-F1
#
_cell.length_a   1.000
_cell.length_b   1.000
_cell.length_c   1.000
_cell.angle_alpha   90.00
_cell.angle_beta   90.00
_cell.angle_gamma   90.00
#
_symmetry.space_group_name_H-M   'P 1'
#
loop_
_entity.id
_entity.type
_entity.pdbx_description
1 polymer ?
#
loop_
_entity_poly.entity_id
_entity_poly.type
_entity_poly.pdbx_seq_one_letter_code
_entity_poly.pdbx_strand_id
1 'polypeptide(L)'
;MLPADLPDAGGMSREYGALVGRLRTMVRLGMMAPEPGEVGTRYSLTESGQKAYRTFPAGRWDPTRPVGAFCYGTAEVAGVVRWTEAAEGLGQVTTKVTYLRRLREAASWAEDAELRRQFPYVERELATRTAPAEDSLTLVLASDGWRALGR
;
A
#
# COMPACT_ATOMS: atom_id res chain seq x y z
N MET A 1 -19.36 14.78 35.84
CA MET A 1 -19.11 15.69 34.71
C MET A 1 -18.31 14.90 33.68
N LEU A 2 -19.00 14.27 32.73
CA LEU A 2 -18.37 13.56 31.62
C LEU A 2 -18.09 14.60 30.52
N PRO A 3 -16.93 14.60 29.86
CA PRO A 3 -16.70 15.48 28.73
C PRO A 3 -17.70 15.12 27.62
N ALA A 4 -18.39 16.16 27.14
CA ALA A 4 -19.11 16.15 25.88
C ALA A 4 -18.11 15.91 24.74
N ASP A 5 -18.63 15.49 23.59
CA ASP A 5 -17.93 15.25 22.33
C ASP A 5 -17.58 13.77 22.05
N LEU A 6 -18.59 12.90 22.17
CA LEU A 6 -18.63 11.69 21.36
C LEU A 6 -19.14 12.07 19.96
N PRO A 7 -18.37 11.82 18.88
CA PRO A 7 -18.85 12.07 17.52
C PRO A 7 -20.07 11.20 17.19
N ASP A 8 -20.94 11.75 16.34
CA ASP A 8 -22.22 11.18 15.94
C ASP A 8 -22.13 9.69 15.54
N ALA A 9 -22.90 8.85 16.23
CA ALA A 9 -22.92 7.39 16.10
C ALA A 9 -23.33 6.91 14.69
N GLY A 10 -24.02 7.75 13.92
CA GLY A 10 -24.42 7.44 12.54
C GLY A 10 -23.25 7.26 11.58
N GLY A 11 -22.23 8.12 11.67
CA GLY A 11 -21.02 8.08 10.82
C GLY A 11 -20.05 6.96 11.22
N MET A 12 -19.88 6.74 12.53
CA MET A 12 -19.07 5.64 13.07
C MET A 12 -19.54 4.27 12.57
N SER A 13 -20.85 4.04 12.40
CA SER A 13 -21.39 2.73 12.02
C SER A 13 -20.94 2.23 10.64
N ARG A 14 -20.86 3.12 9.64
CA ARG A 14 -20.55 2.72 8.25
C ARG A 14 -19.06 2.49 8.05
N GLU A 15 -18.22 3.39 8.56
CA GLU A 15 -16.77 3.24 8.49
C GLU A 15 -16.29 2.05 9.32
N TYR A 16 -16.87 1.87 10.51
CA TYR A 16 -16.63 0.68 11.35
C TYR A 16 -17.08 -0.59 10.62
N GLY A 17 -18.26 -0.58 9.98
CA GLY A 17 -18.74 -1.69 9.17
C GLY A 17 -17.79 -2.05 8.02
N ALA A 18 -17.24 -1.04 7.33
CA ALA A 18 -16.25 -1.25 6.28
C ALA A 18 -14.92 -1.81 6.82
N LEU A 19 -14.45 -1.31 7.97
CA LEU A 19 -13.25 -1.82 8.64
C LEU A 19 -13.42 -3.29 9.06
N VAL A 20 -14.56 -3.63 9.68
CA VAL A 20 -14.90 -5.01 10.05
C VAL A 20 -15.01 -5.89 8.81
N GLY A 21 -15.60 -5.39 7.72
CA GLY A 21 -15.66 -6.09 6.44
C GLY A 21 -14.28 -6.44 5.87
N ARG A 22 -13.34 -5.49 5.91
CA ARG A 22 -11.94 -5.72 5.53
C ARG A 22 -11.28 -6.79 6.40
N LEU A 23 -11.41 -6.69 7.73
CA LEU A 23 -10.83 -7.68 8.65
C LEU A 23 -11.39 -9.08 8.43
N ARG A 24 -12.72 -9.22 8.28
CA ARG A 24 -13.37 -10.51 7.96
C ARG A 24 -12.87 -11.10 6.65
N THR A 25 -12.63 -10.26 5.64
CA THR A 25 -12.08 -10.70 4.36
C THR A 25 -10.67 -11.25 4.53
N MET A 26 -9.82 -10.55 5.28
CA MET A 26 -8.45 -11.03 5.57
C MET A 26 -8.44 -12.31 6.40
N VAL A 27 -9.39 -12.48 7.32
CA VAL A 27 -9.57 -13.75 8.06
C VAL A 27 -9.99 -14.88 7.14
N ARG A 28 -10.99 -14.66 6.27
CA ARG A 28 -11.45 -15.67 5.30
C ARG A 28 -10.34 -16.11 4.35
N LEU A 29 -9.45 -15.19 3.97
CA LEU A 29 -8.28 -15.46 3.13
C LEU A 29 -7.11 -16.11 3.90
N GLY A 30 -7.28 -16.38 5.19
CA GLY A 30 -6.26 -17.02 6.02
C GLY A 30 -5.04 -16.12 6.25
N MET A 31 -5.16 -14.80 6.09
CA MET A 31 -4.09 -13.82 6.32
C MET A 31 -4.05 -13.35 7.76
N MET A 32 -5.19 -13.40 8.44
CA MET A 32 -5.34 -13.03 9.84
C MET A 32 -6.18 -14.07 10.57
N ALA A 33 -6.00 -14.18 11.89
CA ALA A 33 -6.83 -14.99 12.75
C ALA A 33 -7.44 -14.11 13.85
N PRO A 34 -8.75 -14.23 14.13
CA PRO A 34 -9.35 -13.54 15.27
C PRO A 34 -8.93 -14.25 16.57
N GLU A 35 -8.64 -13.45 17.58
CA GLU A 35 -8.34 -13.88 18.94
C GLU A 35 -9.31 -13.18 19.90
N PRO A 36 -9.97 -13.93 20.81
CA PRO A 36 -10.77 -13.32 21.86
C PRO A 36 -9.91 -12.37 22.70
N GLY A 37 -10.32 -11.11 22.80
CA GLY A 37 -9.73 -10.12 23.69
C GLY A 37 -10.65 -9.84 24.88
N GLU A 38 -10.08 -9.36 25.97
CA GLU A 38 -10.82 -8.91 27.16
C GLU A 38 -11.80 -7.76 26.82
N VAL A 39 -11.43 -6.92 25.85
CA VAL A 39 -12.29 -5.92 25.22
C VAL A 39 -12.17 -6.06 23.69
N GLY A 40 -13.23 -6.57 23.06
CA GLY A 40 -13.31 -6.74 21.62
C GLY A 40 -12.52 -7.92 21.05
N THR A 41 -12.44 -8.00 19.72
CA THR A 41 -11.69 -9.04 19.01
C THR A 41 -10.33 -8.51 18.61
N ARG A 42 -9.26 -9.20 19.03
CA ARG A 42 -7.91 -8.96 18.53
C ARG A 42 -7.70 -9.76 17.25
N TYR A 43 -6.79 -9.34 16.39
CA TYR A 43 -6.46 -10.06 15.18
C TYR A 43 -4.95 -10.19 15.07
N SER A 44 -4.49 -11.43 14.87
CA SER A 44 -3.08 -11.75 14.70
C SER A 44 -2.79 -12.22 13.28
N LEU A 45 -1.57 -12.02 12.81
CA LEU A 45 -1.14 -12.55 11.52
C LEU A 45 -0.96 -14.06 11.61
N THR A 46 -1.56 -14.80 10.68
CA THR A 46 -1.26 -16.21 10.47
C THR A 46 0.15 -16.37 9.89
N GLU A 47 0.64 -17.61 9.76
CA GLU A 47 1.92 -17.87 9.08
C GLU A 47 1.92 -17.31 7.64
N SER A 48 0.84 -17.52 6.88
CA SER A 48 0.67 -16.95 5.53
C SER A 48 0.65 -15.43 5.55
N GLY A 49 -0.05 -14.84 6.53
CA GLY A 49 -0.10 -13.41 6.75
C GLY A 49 1.29 -12.81 6.99
N GLN A 50 2.08 -13.44 7.87
CA GLN A 50 3.44 -13.00 8.20
C GLN A 50 4.37 -13.03 6.98
N LYS A 51 4.29 -14.09 6.15
CA LYS A 51 5.09 -14.19 4.90
C LYS A 51 4.83 -13.02 3.95
N ALA A 52 3.58 -12.57 3.86
CA ALA A 52 3.18 -11.45 3.00
C ALA A 52 3.32 -10.07 3.66
N TYR A 53 3.39 -9.99 4.99
CA TYR A 53 3.40 -8.71 5.71
C TYR A 53 4.78 -8.05 5.71
N ARG A 54 4.82 -6.74 5.56
CA ARG A 54 6.03 -5.91 5.64
C ARG A 54 5.75 -4.71 6.51
N THR A 55 6.72 -4.38 7.37
CA THR A 55 6.72 -3.14 8.14
C THR A 55 7.66 -2.17 7.46
N PHE A 56 7.19 -0.95 7.30
CA PHE A 56 7.94 0.15 6.72
C PHE A 56 8.16 1.21 7.78
N PRO A 57 9.34 1.87 7.78
CA PRO A 57 9.64 2.90 8.75
C PRO A 57 8.69 4.11 8.62
N ALA A 58 8.64 4.92 9.68
CA ALA A 58 7.97 6.21 9.64
C ALA A 58 8.57 7.10 8.53
N GLY A 59 7.74 8.00 7.98
CA GLY A 59 8.12 8.97 6.95
C GLY A 59 7.65 8.64 5.53
N ARG A 60 7.30 7.38 5.23
CA ARG A 60 6.83 6.97 3.88
C ARG A 60 5.33 7.18 3.66
N TRP A 61 4.52 6.78 4.63
CA TRP A 61 3.05 6.94 4.60
C TRP A 61 2.49 7.60 5.85
N ASP A 62 3.10 7.35 7.00
CA ASP A 62 2.78 8.02 8.25
C ASP A 62 4.08 8.69 8.75
N PRO A 63 4.07 10.01 9.03
CA PRO A 63 5.27 10.73 9.42
C PRO A 63 5.78 10.36 10.82
N THR A 64 4.94 9.76 11.66
CA THR A 64 5.22 9.57 13.09
C THR A 64 5.43 8.12 13.50
N ARG A 65 4.98 7.16 12.71
CA ARG A 65 5.04 5.74 13.10
C ARG A 65 5.29 4.79 11.92
N PRO A 66 5.88 3.61 12.19
CA PRO A 66 5.93 2.55 11.20
C PRO A 66 4.54 2.15 10.72
N VAL A 67 4.45 1.82 9.43
CA VAL A 67 3.22 1.34 8.80
C VAL A 67 3.44 -0.08 8.32
N GLY A 68 2.47 -0.95 8.60
CA GLY A 68 2.46 -2.30 8.08
C GLY A 68 1.53 -2.45 6.88
N ALA A 69 1.95 -3.25 5.90
CA ALA A 69 1.14 -3.58 4.74
C ALA A 69 1.40 -5.01 4.26
N PHE A 70 0.42 -5.60 3.58
CA PHE A 70 0.58 -6.87 2.89
C PHE A 70 1.10 -6.65 1.47
N CYS A 71 2.14 -7.37 1.10
CA CYS A 71 2.65 -7.45 -0.27
C CYS A 71 1.71 -8.33 -1.09
N TYR A 72 0.92 -7.72 -1.96
CA TYR A 72 -0.06 -8.40 -2.82
C TYR A 72 0.50 -8.76 -4.21
N GLY A 73 1.75 -8.40 -4.51
CA GLY A 73 2.35 -8.68 -5.80
C GLY A 73 3.65 -7.92 -6.08
N THR A 74 4.20 -8.17 -7.26
CA THR A 74 5.44 -7.55 -7.75
C THR A 74 5.13 -6.66 -8.95
N ALA A 75 5.53 -5.40 -8.89
CA ALA A 75 5.41 -4.48 -10.01
C ALA A 75 6.70 -4.46 -10.85
N GLU A 76 6.57 -4.11 -12.13
CA GLU A 76 7.68 -3.90 -13.05
C GLU A 76 7.50 -2.61 -13.85
N VAL A 77 8.61 -2.09 -14.37
CA VAL A 77 8.61 -1.00 -15.36
C VAL A 77 8.36 -1.63 -16.73
N ALA A 78 7.22 -1.29 -17.33
CA ALA A 78 6.85 -1.73 -18.67
C ALA A 78 7.52 -0.90 -19.78
N GLY A 79 7.91 0.34 -19.48
CA GLY A 79 8.62 1.21 -20.42
C GLY A 79 8.88 2.59 -19.85
N VAL A 80 9.80 3.33 -20.45
CA VAL A 80 10.05 4.74 -20.11
C VAL A 80 9.32 5.62 -21.12
N VAL A 81 8.58 6.63 -20.64
CA VAL A 81 7.80 7.53 -21.49
C VAL A 81 8.59 8.78 -21.83
N ARG A 82 9.14 9.44 -20.80
CA ARG A 82 9.86 10.71 -20.93
C ARG A 82 10.70 10.98 -19.69
N TRP A 83 11.70 11.84 -19.82
CA TRP A 83 12.46 12.37 -18.70
C TRP A 83 12.75 13.86 -18.90
N THR A 84 12.99 14.56 -17.80
CA THR A 84 13.43 15.97 -17.85
C THR A 84 14.92 16.04 -18.13
N GLU A 85 15.38 17.18 -18.66
CA GLU A 85 16.80 17.48 -18.68
C GLU A 85 17.39 17.39 -17.26
N ALA A 86 18.60 16.84 -17.16
CA ALA A 86 19.29 16.72 -15.90
C ALA A 86 19.73 18.12 -15.45
N ALA A 87 19.37 18.50 -14.22
CA ALA A 87 19.69 19.82 -13.68
C ALA A 87 20.30 19.70 -12.28
N GLU A 88 21.24 20.60 -11.99
CA GLU A 88 21.83 20.72 -10.66
C GLU A 88 20.93 21.58 -9.76
N GLY A 89 20.65 21.07 -8.56
CA GLY A 89 19.93 21.80 -7.51
C GLY A 89 20.27 21.24 -6.15
N LEU A 90 20.49 22.11 -5.15
CA LEU A 90 20.88 21.72 -3.80
C LEU A 90 22.13 20.82 -3.73
N GLY A 91 23.08 21.02 -4.66
CA GLY A 91 24.31 20.23 -4.76
C GLY A 91 24.12 18.80 -5.31
N GLN A 92 22.98 18.51 -5.93
CA GLN A 92 22.68 17.23 -6.57
C GLN A 92 22.22 17.43 -8.00
N VAL A 93 22.67 16.57 -8.92
CA VAL A 93 22.13 16.50 -10.29
C VAL A 93 20.93 15.57 -10.27
N THR A 94 19.78 16.04 -10.74
CA THR A 94 18.51 15.29 -10.73
C THR A 94 17.84 15.26 -12.09
N THR A 95 17.08 14.20 -12.35
CA THR A 95 16.13 14.12 -13.47
C THR A 95 14.83 13.46 -13.01
N LYS A 96 13.69 13.93 -13.49
CA LYS A 96 12.40 13.28 -13.28
C LYS A 96 12.12 12.35 -14.45
N VAL A 97 11.90 11.07 -14.16
CA VAL A 97 11.54 10.05 -15.15
C VAL A 97 10.07 9.70 -15.01
N THR A 98 9.32 9.80 -16.11
CA THR A 98 7.98 9.24 -16.24
C THR A 98 8.05 7.93 -16.98
N TYR A 99 7.44 6.89 -16.42
CA TYR A 99 7.52 5.52 -16.89
C TYR A 99 6.16 4.84 -16.79
N LEU A 100 5.94 3.81 -17.58
CA LEU A 100 4.81 2.92 -17.47
C LEU A 100 5.15 1.83 -16.47
N ARG A 101 4.27 1.60 -15.50
CA ARG A 101 4.36 0.46 -14.58
C ARG A 101 3.18 -0.47 -14.76
N ARG A 102 3.43 -1.75 -14.53
CA ARG A 102 2.38 -2.75 -14.39
C ARG A 102 2.68 -3.70 -13.26
N LEU A 103 1.64 -4.28 -12.69
CA LEU A 103 1.80 -5.45 -11.85
C LEU A 103 2.22 -6.63 -12.74
N ARG A 104 3.35 -7.27 -12.44
CA ARG A 104 3.85 -8.44 -13.17
C ARG A 104 3.20 -9.71 -12.63
N GLU A 105 3.21 -9.83 -11.30
CA GLU A 105 2.72 -10.98 -10.56
C GLU A 105 1.83 -10.50 -9.42
N ALA A 106 0.71 -11.18 -9.20
CA ALA A 106 -0.16 -10.96 -8.06
C ALA A 106 -0.19 -12.24 -7.21
N ALA A 107 -0.26 -12.08 -5.90
CA ALA A 107 -0.53 -13.21 -5.02
C ALA A 107 -1.96 -13.71 -5.28
N SER A 108 -2.19 -15.02 -5.22
CA SER A 108 -3.50 -15.61 -5.53
C SER A 108 -4.63 -15.04 -4.65
N TRP A 109 -4.35 -14.78 -3.37
CA TRP A 109 -5.31 -14.17 -2.45
C TRP A 109 -5.67 -12.72 -2.83
N ALA A 110 -4.80 -12.02 -3.57
CA ALA A 110 -5.03 -10.65 -4.03
C ALA A 110 -6.08 -10.57 -5.15
N GLU A 111 -6.31 -11.68 -5.87
CA GLU A 111 -7.27 -11.75 -6.98
C GLU A 111 -8.72 -11.99 -6.50
N ASP A 112 -8.93 -12.26 -5.21
CA ASP A 112 -10.24 -12.50 -4.62
C ASP A 112 -11.19 -11.30 -4.80
N ALA A 113 -12.39 -11.56 -5.30
CA ALA A 113 -13.35 -10.52 -5.68
C ALA A 113 -13.84 -9.69 -4.48
N GLU A 114 -13.99 -10.29 -3.31
CA GLU A 114 -14.36 -9.57 -2.08
C GLU A 114 -13.22 -8.66 -1.64
N LEU A 115 -11.98 -9.17 -1.65
CA LEU A 115 -10.81 -8.36 -1.32
C LEU A 115 -10.73 -7.14 -2.24
N ARG A 116 -10.84 -7.34 -3.55
CA ARG A 116 -10.77 -6.25 -4.54
C ARG A 116 -11.84 -5.19 -4.31
N ARG A 117 -13.05 -5.61 -3.89
CA ARG A 117 -14.14 -4.69 -3.52
C ARG A 117 -13.86 -3.92 -2.22
N GLN A 118 -13.34 -4.60 -1.20
CA GLN A 118 -13.02 -4.02 0.11
C GLN A 118 -11.76 -3.13 0.09
N PHE A 119 -10.86 -3.39 -0.86
CA PHE A 119 -9.60 -2.71 -1.08
C PHE A 119 -9.47 -2.24 -2.54
N PRO A 120 -10.21 -1.19 -2.96
CA PRO A 120 -10.22 -0.73 -4.36
C PRO A 120 -8.86 -0.29 -4.92
N TYR A 121 -7.86 -0.05 -4.06
CA TYR A 121 -6.51 0.20 -4.54
C TYR A 121 -5.91 -1.06 -5.18
N VAL A 122 -6.13 -2.25 -4.61
CA VAL A 122 -5.65 -3.53 -5.18
C VAL A 122 -6.29 -3.76 -6.56
N GLU A 123 -7.57 -3.42 -6.72
CA GLU A 123 -8.24 -3.48 -8.02
C GLU A 123 -7.52 -2.65 -9.08
N ARG A 124 -7.21 -1.38 -8.76
CA ARG A 124 -6.50 -0.49 -9.68
C ARG A 124 -5.12 -1.02 -10.04
N GLU A 125 -4.42 -1.60 -9.07
CA GLU A 125 -3.10 -2.21 -9.26
C GLU A 125 -3.17 -3.44 -10.17
N LEU A 126 -4.16 -4.31 -9.97
CA LEU A 126 -4.40 -5.47 -10.83
C LEU A 126 -4.77 -5.07 -12.25
N ALA A 127 -5.56 -4.00 -12.43
CA ALA A 127 -5.92 -3.49 -13.76
C ALA A 127 -4.69 -3.06 -14.56
N THR A 128 -3.59 -2.66 -13.91
CA THR A 128 -2.35 -2.29 -14.61
C THR A 128 -1.70 -3.45 -15.38
N ARG A 129 -2.05 -4.71 -15.07
CA ARG A 129 -1.53 -5.90 -15.77
C ARG A 129 -1.85 -5.86 -17.26
N THR A 130 -3.05 -5.40 -17.62
CA THR A 130 -3.51 -5.31 -19.00
C THR A 130 -3.33 -3.91 -19.58
N ALA A 131 -3.41 -2.87 -18.75
CA ALA A 131 -3.23 -1.48 -19.15
C ALA A 131 -2.19 -0.79 -18.24
N PRO A 132 -0.88 -0.83 -18.59
CA PRO A 132 0.16 -0.20 -17.79
C PRO A 132 -0.15 1.27 -17.47
N ALA A 133 0.08 1.67 -16.22
CA ALA A 133 -0.20 3.02 -15.74
C ALA A 133 1.05 3.89 -15.76
N GLU A 134 0.93 5.16 -16.15
CA GLU A 134 2.02 6.14 -15.98
C GLU A 134 2.26 6.42 -14.49
N ASP A 135 3.53 6.45 -14.12
CA ASP A 135 4.03 6.85 -12.82
C ASP A 135 5.34 7.63 -13.00
N SER A 136 5.82 8.31 -11.95
CA SER A 136 7.03 9.12 -12.02
C SER A 136 7.88 9.03 -10.77
N LEU A 137 9.19 9.12 -10.96
CA LEU A 137 10.16 9.18 -9.86
C LEU A 137 11.27 10.18 -10.19
N THR A 138 11.90 10.71 -9.15
CA THR A 138 13.10 11.52 -9.29
C THR A 138 14.33 10.64 -9.11
N LEU A 139 15.25 10.71 -10.06
CA LEU A 139 16.58 10.12 -9.96
C LEU A 139 17.58 11.19 -9.52
N VAL A 140 18.51 10.82 -8.65
CA VAL A 140 19.71 11.59 -8.29
C VAL A 140 20.93 10.89 -8.89
N LEU A 141 21.82 11.66 -9.50
CA LEU A 141 23.11 11.17 -9.94
C LEU A 141 24.03 10.98 -8.73
N ALA A 142 24.38 9.74 -8.44
CA ALA A 142 25.41 9.35 -7.49
C ALA A 142 26.71 8.96 -8.23
N SER A 143 27.79 8.71 -7.48
CA SER A 143 29.09 8.33 -8.04
C SER A 143 29.07 7.01 -8.83
N ASP A 144 28.10 6.13 -8.55
CA ASP A 144 27.90 4.85 -9.24
C ASP A 144 26.72 4.86 -10.22
N GLY A 145 26.20 6.04 -10.55
CA GLY A 145 25.11 6.22 -11.52
C GLY A 145 23.83 6.77 -10.90
N TRP A 146 22.72 6.62 -11.62
CA TRP A 146 21.44 7.18 -11.21
C TRP A 146 20.74 6.32 -10.14
N ARG A 147 20.24 6.95 -9.08
CA ARG A 147 19.51 6.30 -7.99
C ARG A 147 18.15 6.95 -7.78
N ALA A 148 17.11 6.16 -7.56
CA ALA A 148 15.81 6.68 -7.18
C ALA A 148 15.88 7.31 -5.79
N LEU A 149 15.41 8.55 -5.67
CA LEU A 149 15.09 9.11 -4.36
C LEU A 149 13.89 8.34 -3.79
N GLY A 150 13.98 8.04 -2.49
CA GLY A 150 13.15 7.08 -1.77
C GLY A 150 11.73 6.89 -2.33
N ARG A 151 11.38 5.64 -2.63
CA ARG A 151 9.98 5.24 -2.73
C ARG A 151 9.49 4.74 -1.40
#